data_AF-A0A2V6FMJ4-F1
#
_entry.id   AF-A0A2V6FMJ4-F1
#
_cell.length_a   1.000
_cell.length_b   1.000
_cell.length_c   1.000
_cell.angle_alpha   90.00
_cell.angle_beta   90.00
_cell.angle_gamma   90.00
#
_symmetry.space_group_name_H-M   'P 1'
#
loop_
_entity.id
_entity.type
_entity.pdbx_description
1 polymer ?
#
loop_
_entity_poly.entity_id
_entity_poly.type
_entity_poly.pdbx_seq_one_letter_code
_entity_poly.pdbx_strand_id
1 'polypeptide(L)'
;MAKSGDDLRPISDRKSGIHRSRTFAPGEIEPMHIDELRRFVSQSLDATLLALAAILFSALPVFAETVPGSLPAQWNIGAEDCAASPQPPLQVHSYEPTTFILRQSPCADFEANFIYLLIGADKALLIDTGAVADSKAMPLAKTIMELLPDKDSRKLPLLVAHTHRHLDHRAGDPQFASLPSVEVVPFDLKGVRAFFGFTNWPNGIAHIDLGGRTVDVIPTPGHNETHLAFYDDRTGILFSGDFLMPARLLIDDAAAYRESALRIIDFLRTRPLSHILGGHIELNQAGRPYRFGSHYHPNEHRLELARADLTALPAAFERFNGFYARYPNYILTNPIHNIAALAFTVILVLSIAAFGLYRLWRRRRARSV
;
A
#
# COMPACT_ATOMS: atom_id res chain seq x y z
N MET A 1 49.13 -34.26 -10.14
CA MET A 1 50.14 -35.16 -10.76
C MET A 1 49.45 -36.46 -11.11
N ALA A 2 49.76 -36.97 -12.30
CA ALA A 2 48.98 -37.90 -13.11
C ALA A 2 49.26 -39.39 -12.86
N LYS A 3 48.30 -40.24 -13.24
CA LYS A 3 48.37 -41.41 -14.17
C LYS A 3 47.26 -42.43 -13.80
N SER A 4 46.21 -42.61 -14.61
CA SER A 4 46.07 -43.36 -15.88
C SER A 4 45.83 -44.86 -15.71
N GLY A 5 44.79 -45.40 -16.34
CA GLY A 5 44.65 -46.84 -16.63
C GLY A 5 43.22 -47.29 -16.94
N ASP A 6 42.84 -47.25 -18.22
CA ASP A 6 41.73 -48.00 -18.82
C ASP A 6 41.97 -49.52 -18.72
N ASP A 7 40.91 -50.33 -18.62
CA ASP A 7 40.89 -51.64 -19.30
C ASP A 7 39.46 -52.12 -19.61
N LEU A 8 39.23 -52.41 -20.90
CA LEU A 8 38.03 -52.98 -21.51
C LEU A 8 38.19 -54.50 -21.60
N ARG A 9 37.13 -55.28 -21.34
CA ARG A 9 37.08 -56.74 -21.60
C ARG A 9 35.66 -57.22 -21.97
N PRO A 10 35.50 -58.40 -22.64
CA PRO A 10 35.00 -58.42 -24.01
C PRO A 10 33.68 -59.19 -24.25
N ILE A 11 33.27 -59.14 -25.51
CA ILE A 11 32.19 -59.85 -26.22
C ILE A 11 32.35 -61.39 -26.14
N SER A 12 31.22 -62.11 -26.01
CA SER A 12 31.12 -63.54 -26.37
C SER A 12 29.87 -63.85 -27.18
N ASP A 13 30.08 -64.68 -28.20
CA ASP A 13 29.24 -65.12 -29.30
C ASP A 13 27.96 -65.94 -29.01
N ARG A 14 27.16 -66.06 -30.09
CA ARG A 14 26.49 -67.27 -30.63
C ARG A 14 25.01 -67.53 -30.26
N LYS A 15 24.10 -67.38 -31.23
CA LYS A 15 23.74 -68.39 -32.26
C LYS A 15 22.55 -67.96 -33.13
N SER A 16 22.66 -68.29 -34.40
CA SER A 16 21.68 -68.17 -35.48
C SER A 16 20.54 -69.19 -35.36
N GLY A 17 19.33 -68.78 -35.74
CA GLY A 17 18.15 -69.63 -35.90
C GLY A 17 17.34 -69.18 -37.11
N ILE A 18 17.19 -70.10 -38.07
CA ILE A 18 16.71 -69.92 -39.44
C ILE A 18 15.17 -69.85 -39.53
N HIS A 19 14.71 -69.12 -40.55
CA HIS A 19 13.34 -69.01 -41.09
C HIS A 19 12.41 -70.23 -40.93
N ARG A 20 11.16 -69.96 -40.54
CA ARG A 20 9.98 -70.62 -41.11
C ARG A 20 8.95 -69.58 -41.54
N SER A 21 8.71 -69.54 -42.84
CA SER A 21 7.59 -68.89 -43.50
C SER A 21 6.27 -69.56 -43.10
N ARG A 22 5.28 -68.76 -42.68
CA ARG A 22 3.87 -69.17 -42.65
C ARG A 22 3.12 -68.36 -43.68
N THR A 23 2.46 -69.07 -44.56
CA THR A 23 1.53 -68.62 -45.59
C THR A 23 0.32 -67.92 -44.98
N PHE A 24 -0.01 -66.73 -45.48
CA PHE A 24 -1.28 -66.04 -45.19
C PHE A 24 -2.32 -66.45 -46.24
N ALA A 25 -3.51 -66.85 -45.78
CA ALA A 25 -4.72 -66.93 -46.58
C ALA A 25 -5.42 -65.56 -46.59
N PRO A 26 -6.17 -65.20 -47.64
CA PRO A 26 -6.87 -63.91 -47.70
C PRO A 26 -8.15 -63.98 -46.86
N GLY A 27 -8.18 -63.25 -45.75
CA GLY A 27 -9.35 -63.04 -44.90
C GLY A 27 -9.97 -61.67 -45.19
N GLU A 28 -11.29 -61.67 -45.34
CA GLU A 28 -12.16 -60.52 -45.62
C GLU A 28 -11.95 -59.36 -44.62
N ILE A 29 -11.93 -58.13 -45.15
CA ILE A 29 -11.98 -56.91 -44.34
C ILE A 29 -13.45 -56.67 -43.99
N GLU A 30 -13.86 -56.98 -42.77
CA GLU A 30 -15.16 -56.54 -42.24
C GLU A 30 -15.18 -55.01 -42.12
N PRO A 31 -16.22 -54.32 -42.60
CA PRO A 31 -16.36 -52.90 -42.42
C PRO A 31 -16.65 -52.60 -40.94
N MET A 32 -15.75 -51.89 -40.30
CA MET A 32 -15.94 -51.31 -38.97
C MET A 32 -17.32 -50.63 -38.90
N HIS A 33 -18.17 -51.12 -38.00
CA HIS A 33 -19.55 -50.70 -37.85
C HIS A 33 -19.58 -49.20 -37.47
N ILE A 34 -20.38 -48.39 -38.16
CA ILE A 34 -20.46 -46.92 -37.97
C ILE A 34 -20.69 -46.53 -36.49
N ASP A 35 -21.35 -47.40 -35.71
CA ASP A 35 -21.60 -47.19 -34.28
C ASP A 35 -20.36 -47.33 -33.39
N GLU A 36 -19.38 -48.15 -33.76
CA GLU A 36 -18.09 -48.23 -33.04
C GLU A 36 -17.24 -47.00 -33.33
N LEU A 37 -17.27 -46.50 -34.57
CA LEU A 37 -16.60 -45.26 -34.95
C LEU A 37 -17.18 -44.06 -34.19
N ARG A 38 -18.51 -43.99 -34.06
CA ARG A 38 -19.19 -42.93 -33.28
C ARG A 38 -18.86 -43.00 -31.80
N ARG A 39 -18.80 -44.20 -31.19
CA ARG A 39 -18.40 -44.37 -29.79
C ARG A 39 -16.94 -43.96 -29.55
N PHE A 40 -16.03 -44.35 -30.44
CA PHE A 40 -14.61 -43.99 -30.34
C PHE A 40 -14.40 -42.48 -30.51
N VAL A 41 -15.08 -41.85 -31.48
CA VAL A 41 -15.04 -40.39 -31.68
C VAL A 41 -15.66 -39.64 -30.50
N SER A 42 -16.76 -40.11 -29.92
CA SER A 42 -17.35 -39.51 -28.70
C SER A 42 -16.41 -39.59 -27.51
N GLN A 43 -15.84 -40.78 -27.22
CA GLN A 43 -14.94 -40.98 -26.08
C GLN A 43 -13.64 -40.17 -26.22
N SER A 44 -13.12 -40.05 -27.44
CA SER A 44 -11.93 -39.24 -27.72
C SER A 44 -12.23 -37.74 -27.63
N LEU A 45 -13.40 -37.27 -28.08
CA LEU A 45 -13.85 -35.88 -27.89
C LEU A 45 -14.05 -35.54 -26.42
N ASP A 46 -14.67 -36.43 -25.62
CA ASP A 46 -14.87 -36.23 -24.19
C ASP A 46 -13.54 -36.19 -23.43
N ALA A 47 -12.61 -37.09 -23.75
CA ALA A 47 -11.27 -37.09 -23.18
C ALA A 47 -10.47 -35.82 -23.54
N THR A 48 -10.64 -35.31 -24.75
CA THR A 48 -9.96 -34.09 -25.22
C THR A 48 -10.57 -32.83 -24.56
N LEU A 49 -11.90 -32.79 -24.39
CA LEU A 49 -12.61 -31.72 -23.67
C LEU A 49 -12.26 -31.70 -22.17
N LEU A 50 -12.16 -32.86 -21.53
CA LEU A 50 -11.70 -32.99 -20.14
C LEU A 50 -10.23 -32.57 -19.97
N ALA A 51 -9.36 -32.91 -20.91
CA ALA A 51 -7.97 -32.47 -20.91
C ALA A 51 -7.84 -30.95 -21.13
N LEU A 52 -8.61 -30.38 -22.06
CA LEU A 52 -8.67 -28.92 -22.26
C LEU A 52 -9.24 -28.20 -21.03
N ALA A 53 -10.29 -28.73 -20.40
CA ALA A 53 -10.84 -28.19 -19.16
C ALA A 53 -9.82 -28.24 -18.00
N ALA A 54 -9.05 -29.33 -17.86
CA ALA A 54 -8.01 -29.44 -16.85
C ALA A 54 -6.85 -28.44 -17.08
N ILE A 55 -6.46 -28.22 -18.35
CA ILE A 55 -5.46 -27.21 -18.71
C ILE A 55 -6.00 -25.79 -18.45
N LEU A 56 -7.26 -25.51 -18.78
CA LEU A 56 -7.92 -24.23 -18.49
C LEU A 56 -8.13 -23.97 -16.99
N PHE A 57 -8.34 -25.00 -16.17
CA PHE A 57 -8.42 -24.86 -14.70
C PHE A 57 -7.06 -24.69 -14.01
N SER A 58 -5.96 -25.12 -14.64
CA SER A 58 -4.60 -24.96 -14.11
C SER A 58 -3.99 -23.57 -14.32
N ALA A 59 -4.65 -22.70 -15.09
CA ALA A 59 -4.19 -21.35 -15.43
C ALA A 59 -4.87 -20.24 -14.61
N LEU A 60 -5.44 -20.56 -13.44
CA LEU A 60 -5.78 -19.51 -12.49
C LEU A 60 -4.47 -18.94 -11.91
N PRO A 61 -4.28 -17.62 -11.89
CA PRO A 61 -3.14 -17.03 -11.21
C PRO A 61 -3.27 -17.36 -9.72
N VAL A 62 -2.57 -18.40 -9.28
CA VAL A 62 -2.41 -18.71 -7.87
C VAL A 62 -1.46 -17.66 -7.33
N PHE A 63 -2.02 -16.60 -6.74
CA PHE A 63 -1.22 -15.71 -5.90
C PHE A 63 -0.62 -16.56 -4.78
N ALA A 64 0.67 -16.39 -4.52
CA ALA A 64 1.29 -17.00 -3.35
C ALA A 64 0.50 -16.59 -2.10
N GLU A 65 0.31 -17.53 -1.19
CA GLU A 65 -0.36 -17.25 0.08
C GLU A 65 0.40 -16.14 0.82
N THR A 66 -0.32 -15.13 1.30
CA THR A 66 0.29 -14.00 2.00
C THR A 66 0.92 -14.47 3.30
N VAL A 67 2.11 -13.94 3.62
CA VAL A 67 2.77 -14.18 4.90
C VAL A 67 1.98 -13.47 6.01
N PRO A 68 1.41 -14.20 6.97
CA PRO A 68 0.68 -13.60 8.07
C PRO A 68 1.64 -12.87 9.01
N GLY A 69 1.12 -11.85 9.69
CA GLY A 69 1.83 -11.14 10.74
C GLY A 69 0.90 -10.79 11.91
N SER A 70 1.37 -9.92 12.79
CA SER A 70 0.60 -9.47 13.95
C SER A 70 0.69 -7.95 14.12
N LEU A 71 -0.36 -7.35 14.68
CA LEU A 71 -0.37 -5.95 15.11
C LEU A 71 -0.43 -5.91 16.65
N PRO A 72 0.15 -4.90 17.31
CA PRO A 72 0.08 -4.79 18.75
C PRO A 72 -1.36 -4.50 19.19
N ALA A 73 -1.71 -4.91 20.42
CA ALA A 73 -3.02 -4.59 20.98
C ALA A 73 -3.24 -3.08 21.17
N GLN A 74 -2.15 -2.32 21.35
CA GLN A 74 -2.17 -0.87 21.54
C GLN A 74 -0.85 -0.25 21.04
N TRP A 75 -0.97 0.85 20.32
CA TRP A 75 0.15 1.73 19.95
C TRP A 75 0.44 2.74 21.07
N ASN A 76 1.62 3.35 21.05
CA ASN A 76 1.98 4.41 21.97
C ASN A 76 0.95 5.56 21.92
N ILE A 77 0.25 5.79 23.04
CA ILE A 77 -0.83 6.77 23.14
C ILE A 77 -0.33 8.17 23.53
N GLY A 78 0.97 8.36 23.74
CA GLY A 78 1.52 9.61 24.24
C GLY A 78 1.19 9.86 25.71
N ALA A 79 1.07 11.12 26.08
CA ALA A 79 0.76 11.56 27.45
C ALA A 79 0.08 12.94 27.45
N GLU A 80 -0.74 13.22 28.46
CA GLU A 80 -1.34 14.55 28.64
C GLU A 80 -0.27 15.63 28.86
N ASP A 81 0.78 15.27 29.59
CA ASP A 81 1.99 16.07 29.81
C ASP A 81 3.22 15.24 29.45
N CYS A 82 3.74 15.46 28.24
CA CYS A 82 4.92 14.77 27.73
C CYS A 82 6.22 15.14 28.44
N ALA A 83 6.28 16.29 29.13
CA ALA A 83 7.44 16.66 29.92
C ALA A 83 7.45 15.93 31.27
N ALA A 84 6.27 15.79 31.90
CA ALA A 84 6.13 15.05 33.15
C ALA A 84 6.14 13.53 32.96
N SER A 85 5.65 13.03 31.83
CA SER A 85 5.57 11.60 31.49
C SER A 85 6.16 11.32 30.11
N PRO A 86 7.49 11.46 29.95
CA PRO A 86 8.16 11.31 28.66
C PRO A 86 7.95 9.91 28.09
N GLN A 87 7.69 9.85 26.78
CA GLN A 87 7.52 8.61 26.03
C GLN A 87 8.72 8.37 25.12
N PRO A 88 9.09 7.11 24.83
CA PRO A 88 10.05 6.81 23.77
C PRO A 88 9.59 7.45 22.45
N PRO A 89 10.46 8.12 21.68
CA PRO A 89 10.05 8.88 20.50
C PRO A 89 9.59 8.00 19.34
N LEU A 90 10.04 6.74 19.30
CA LEU A 90 9.63 5.72 18.33
C LEU A 90 9.27 4.42 19.04
N GLN A 91 8.16 3.82 18.65
CA GLN A 91 7.83 2.43 18.95
C GLN A 91 8.06 1.61 17.69
N VAL A 92 8.88 0.56 17.78
CA VAL A 92 9.13 -0.39 16.68
C VAL A 92 8.32 -1.66 16.93
N HIS A 93 7.58 -2.11 15.92
CA HIS A 93 6.83 -3.36 15.95
C HIS A 93 7.20 -4.22 14.74
N SER A 94 7.55 -5.49 14.97
CA SER A 94 7.76 -6.47 13.89
C SER A 94 6.41 -7.12 13.55
N TYR A 95 5.85 -6.79 12.39
CA TYR A 95 4.62 -7.42 11.89
C TYR A 95 4.90 -8.87 11.50
N GLU A 96 5.98 -9.08 10.73
CA GLU A 96 6.64 -10.35 10.45
C GLU A 96 8.16 -10.11 10.33
N PRO A 97 9.03 -11.14 10.31
CA PRO A 97 10.49 -10.98 10.40
C PRO A 97 11.15 -9.99 9.43
N THR A 98 10.52 -9.68 8.28
CA THR A 98 11.03 -8.71 7.29
C THR A 98 10.12 -7.50 7.07
N THR A 99 9.15 -7.25 7.95
CA THR A 99 8.22 -6.11 7.87
C THR A 99 8.08 -5.48 9.24
N PHE A 100 8.51 -4.22 9.33
CA PHE A 100 8.44 -3.45 10.56
C PHE A 100 7.50 -2.28 10.38
N ILE A 101 6.73 -2.01 11.42
CA ILE A 101 5.86 -0.85 11.56
C ILE A 101 6.43 -0.02 12.70
N LEU A 102 6.82 1.21 12.41
CA LEU A 102 7.31 2.16 13.37
C LEU A 102 6.21 3.20 13.63
N ARG A 103 5.95 3.50 14.89
CA ARG A 103 5.02 4.54 15.30
C ARG A 103 5.80 5.67 15.95
N GLN A 104 5.69 6.88 15.40
CA GLN A 104 6.12 8.09 16.10
C GLN A 104 5.24 8.28 17.33
N SER A 105 5.87 8.54 18.47
CA SER A 105 5.13 8.86 19.69
C SER A 105 4.33 10.15 19.49
N PRO A 106 3.07 10.22 19.96
CA PRO A 106 2.34 11.47 20.01
C PRO A 106 3.08 12.58 20.77
N CYS A 107 4.00 12.24 21.68
CA CYS A 107 4.86 13.23 22.35
C CYS A 107 6.03 13.76 21.51
N ALA A 108 6.39 13.06 20.42
CA ALA A 108 7.41 13.53 19.48
C ALA A 108 6.79 14.44 18.41
N ASP A 109 5.63 14.05 17.89
CA ASP A 109 4.76 14.88 17.03
C ASP A 109 3.30 14.45 17.24
N PHE A 110 2.35 15.40 17.23
CA PHE A 110 0.94 15.13 17.54
C PHE A 110 0.24 14.29 16.46
N GLU A 111 0.71 14.32 15.21
CA GLU A 111 0.15 13.49 14.14
C GLU A 111 0.56 12.02 14.34
N ALA A 112 1.68 11.79 15.02
CA ALA A 112 2.12 10.49 15.48
C ALA A 112 2.19 9.48 14.30
N ASN A 113 2.88 9.86 13.23
CA ASN A 113 2.87 9.13 11.97
C ASN A 113 3.40 7.69 12.11
N PHE A 114 2.88 6.83 11.25
CA PHE A 114 3.38 5.49 11.01
C PHE A 114 4.38 5.50 9.85
N ILE A 115 5.44 4.73 10.03
CA ILE A 115 6.55 4.56 9.09
C ILE A 115 6.74 3.06 8.88
N TYR A 116 6.96 2.64 7.64
CA TYR A 116 6.98 1.22 7.30
C TYR A 116 8.32 0.82 6.70
N LEU A 117 8.95 -0.22 7.24
CA LEU A 117 10.20 -0.78 6.71
C LEU A 117 9.96 -2.18 6.17
N LEU A 118 10.18 -2.34 4.87
CA LEU A 118 10.03 -3.59 4.14
C LEU A 118 11.41 -4.09 3.68
N ILE A 119 11.81 -5.28 4.12
CA ILE A 119 13.13 -5.83 3.82
C ILE A 119 12.96 -6.97 2.80
N GLY A 120 13.73 -6.93 1.72
CA GLY A 120 13.90 -8.05 0.78
C GLY A 120 15.34 -8.57 0.78
N ALA A 121 15.68 -9.46 -0.15
CA ALA A 121 17.01 -10.08 -0.19
C ALA A 121 18.10 -9.14 -0.74
N ASP A 122 17.74 -8.16 -1.58
CA ASP A 122 18.68 -7.31 -2.30
C ASP A 122 18.67 -5.85 -1.85
N LYS A 123 17.52 -5.35 -1.40
CA LYS A 123 17.36 -4.01 -0.85
C LYS A 123 16.18 -3.95 0.12
N ALA A 124 16.11 -2.88 0.90
CA ALA A 124 14.97 -2.53 1.73
C ALA A 124 14.28 -1.26 1.22
N LEU A 125 13.01 -1.11 1.58
CA LEU A 125 12.19 0.08 1.33
C LEU A 125 11.71 0.63 2.67
N LEU A 126 12.02 1.91 2.93
CA LEU A 126 11.37 2.71 3.95
C LEU A 126 10.28 3.56 3.30
N ILE A 127 9.06 3.42 3.77
CA ILE A 127 7.91 4.23 3.37
C ILE A 127 7.69 5.28 4.45
N ASP A 128 7.85 6.54 4.05
CA ASP A 128 7.83 7.76 4.87
C ASP A 128 8.98 7.87 5.89
N THR A 129 9.28 9.10 6.33
CA THR A 129 10.29 9.39 7.36
C THR A 129 9.75 10.19 8.53
N GLY A 130 8.43 10.38 8.58
CA GLY A 130 7.77 11.03 9.69
C GLY A 130 7.97 12.54 9.78
N ALA A 131 7.48 13.12 10.86
CA ALA A 131 7.42 14.57 11.11
C ALA A 131 8.63 15.19 11.82
N VAL A 132 9.61 14.38 12.27
CA VAL A 132 10.71 14.87 13.12
C VAL A 132 12.08 14.78 12.41
N ALA A 133 12.65 15.95 12.10
CA ALA A 133 13.95 16.07 11.45
C ALA A 133 15.14 15.84 12.38
N ASP A 134 15.04 16.27 13.65
CA ASP A 134 16.15 16.20 14.60
C ASP A 134 16.38 14.76 15.08
N SER A 135 17.51 14.17 14.69
CA SER A 135 17.91 12.82 15.07
C SER A 135 18.16 12.67 16.58
N LYS A 136 18.36 13.77 17.33
CA LYS A 136 18.47 13.71 18.80
C LYS A 136 17.10 13.60 19.46
N ALA A 137 16.08 14.23 18.89
CA ALA A 137 14.71 14.13 19.37
C ALA A 137 14.07 12.79 18.98
N MET A 138 14.31 12.35 17.73
CA MET A 138 13.80 11.09 17.21
C MET A 138 14.84 10.44 16.27
N PRO A 139 15.60 9.41 16.73
CA PRO A 139 16.73 8.84 16.00
C PRO A 139 16.32 7.83 14.93
N LEU A 140 15.42 8.21 14.01
CA LEU A 140 14.84 7.33 13.01
C LEU A 140 15.90 6.61 12.17
N ALA A 141 16.84 7.35 11.57
CA ALA A 141 17.81 6.72 10.67
C ALA A 141 18.69 5.70 11.40
N LYS A 142 19.10 6.00 12.64
CA LYS A 142 19.84 5.03 13.49
C LYS A 142 19.01 3.77 13.70
N THR A 143 17.74 3.90 14.10
CA THR A 143 16.85 2.76 14.31
C THR A 143 16.68 1.92 13.05
N ILE A 144 16.48 2.54 11.87
CA ILE A 144 16.37 1.82 10.61
C ILE A 144 17.66 1.07 10.29
N MET A 145 18.83 1.70 10.41
CA MET A 145 20.11 1.04 10.13
C MET A 145 20.41 -0.13 11.08
N GLU A 146 19.91 -0.10 12.32
CA GLU A 146 20.01 -1.22 13.27
C GLU A 146 19.09 -2.40 12.89
N LEU A 147 17.93 -2.12 12.30
CA LEU A 147 16.99 -3.16 11.81
C LEU A 147 17.44 -3.80 10.51
N LEU A 148 18.20 -3.08 9.67
CA LEU A 148 18.67 -3.61 8.39
C LEU A 148 19.70 -4.73 8.60
N PRO A 149 19.55 -5.87 7.92
CA PRO A 149 20.54 -6.93 7.95
C PRO A 149 21.82 -6.49 7.22
N ASP A 150 22.91 -7.18 7.53
CA ASP A 150 24.14 -7.06 6.78
C ASP A 150 24.13 -8.03 5.59
N LYS A 151 24.65 -7.58 4.44
CA LYS A 151 24.91 -8.36 3.23
C LYS A 151 26.32 -8.07 2.76
N ASP A 152 27.15 -9.11 2.65
CA ASP A 152 28.57 -9.00 2.28
C ASP A 152 29.34 -7.95 3.11
N SER A 153 29.18 -8.03 4.44
CA SER A 153 29.80 -7.14 5.44
C SER A 153 29.41 -5.66 5.31
N ARG A 154 28.31 -5.34 4.63
CA ARG A 154 27.75 -3.99 4.50
C ARG A 154 26.26 -4.01 4.82
N LYS A 155 25.71 -2.88 5.25
CA LYS A 155 24.25 -2.76 5.43
C LYS A 155 23.54 -2.92 4.09
N LEU A 156 22.41 -3.62 4.11
CA LEU A 156 21.55 -3.79 2.95
C LEU A 156 21.17 -2.41 2.38
N PRO A 157 21.23 -2.19 1.04
CA PRO A 157 20.82 -0.93 0.43
C PRO A 157 19.39 -0.53 0.83
N LEU A 158 19.17 0.74 1.11
CA LEU A 158 17.88 1.29 1.52
C LEU A 158 17.36 2.30 0.50
N LEU A 159 16.15 2.08 0.01
CA LEU A 159 15.38 3.08 -0.70
C LEU A 159 14.42 3.76 0.27
N VAL A 160 14.42 5.07 0.34
CA VAL A 160 13.45 5.88 1.11
C VAL A 160 12.49 6.52 0.13
N ALA A 161 11.21 6.18 0.22
CA ALA A 161 10.14 6.74 -0.60
C ALA A 161 9.02 7.26 0.27
N HIS A 162 8.23 8.18 -0.27
CA HIS A 162 7.16 8.84 0.48
C HIS A 162 5.81 8.54 -0.13
N THR A 163 4.79 8.40 0.71
CA THR A 163 3.39 8.39 0.27
C THR A 163 3.04 9.72 -0.37
N HIS A 164 3.52 10.86 0.15
CA HIS A 164 3.37 12.15 -0.51
C HIS A 164 4.32 13.23 0.04
N ARG A 165 4.17 14.47 -0.45
CA ARG A 165 5.13 15.57 -0.20
C ARG A 165 4.95 16.34 1.11
N HIS A 166 3.91 16.07 1.91
CA HIS A 166 3.72 16.83 3.15
C HIS A 166 4.83 16.54 4.15
N LEU A 167 5.02 17.48 5.07
CA LEU A 167 6.19 17.52 5.94
C LEU A 167 6.23 16.33 6.88
N ASP A 168 5.09 15.92 7.38
CA ASP A 168 4.88 14.81 8.31
C ASP A 168 5.21 13.43 7.73
N HIS A 169 5.42 13.34 6.41
CA HIS A 169 5.86 12.11 5.73
C HIS A 169 7.34 12.10 5.31
N ARG A 170 8.03 13.24 5.41
CA ARG A 170 9.40 13.38 4.87
C ARG A 170 10.35 14.24 5.73
N ALA A 171 9.91 14.76 6.86
CA ALA A 171 10.73 15.67 7.66
C ALA A 171 11.98 14.97 8.20
N GLY A 172 11.96 13.64 8.34
CA GLY A 172 13.11 12.83 8.74
C GLY A 172 14.20 12.65 7.66
N ASP A 173 13.99 13.07 6.41
CA ASP A 173 14.95 12.86 5.31
C ASP A 173 16.38 13.33 5.59
N PRO A 174 16.62 14.48 6.25
CA PRO A 174 17.97 14.92 6.57
C PRO A 174 18.78 13.93 7.40
N GLN A 175 18.12 13.02 8.14
CA GLN A 175 18.80 11.97 8.90
C GLN A 175 19.45 10.90 8.00
N PHE A 176 18.99 10.76 6.76
CA PHE A 176 19.44 9.75 5.79
C PHE A 176 20.42 10.30 4.75
N ALA A 177 20.44 11.62 4.53
CA ALA A 177 21.14 12.27 3.41
C ALA A 177 22.65 11.98 3.32
N SER A 178 23.30 11.61 4.43
CA SER A 178 24.74 11.31 4.49
C SER A 178 25.06 9.82 4.67
N LEU A 179 24.05 8.95 4.74
CA LEU A 179 24.25 7.53 4.96
C LEU A 179 24.63 6.80 3.66
N PRO A 180 25.65 5.93 3.69
CA PRO A 180 26.05 5.18 2.51
C PRO A 180 24.97 4.17 2.13
N SER A 181 24.79 3.94 0.83
CA SER A 181 23.82 2.98 0.28
C SER A 181 22.36 3.30 0.64
N VAL A 182 22.06 4.57 0.92
CA VAL A 182 20.69 5.08 1.04
C VAL A 182 20.38 5.98 -0.14
N GLU A 183 19.24 5.75 -0.77
CA GLU A 183 18.69 6.60 -1.83
C GLU A 183 17.35 7.16 -1.38
N VAL A 184 17.18 8.48 -1.45
CA VAL A 184 15.92 9.16 -1.09
C VAL A 184 15.24 9.62 -2.38
N VAL A 185 14.00 9.16 -2.59
CA VAL A 185 13.21 9.50 -3.77
C VAL A 185 12.78 10.98 -3.71
N PRO A 186 12.90 11.74 -4.81
CA PRO A 186 12.36 13.11 -4.86
C PRO A 186 10.86 13.14 -4.56
N PHE A 187 10.41 14.09 -3.75
CA PHE A 187 9.02 14.17 -3.27
C PHE A 187 8.09 15.03 -4.15
N ASP A 188 8.63 15.83 -5.07
CA ASP A 188 7.82 16.64 -5.98
C ASP A 188 7.26 15.80 -7.14
N LEU A 189 6.17 16.24 -7.75
CA LEU A 189 5.46 15.45 -8.78
C LEU A 189 6.36 15.07 -9.97
N LYS A 190 7.23 15.98 -10.41
CA LYS A 190 8.13 15.73 -11.53
C LYS A 190 9.18 14.70 -11.14
N GLY A 191 9.76 14.86 -9.94
CA GLY A 191 10.73 13.95 -9.37
C GLY A 191 10.18 12.53 -9.17
N VAL A 192 9.02 12.38 -8.52
CA VAL A 192 8.33 11.10 -8.32
C VAL A 192 8.06 10.40 -9.67
N ARG A 193 7.51 11.13 -10.65
CA ARG A 193 7.21 10.58 -11.98
C ARG A 193 8.45 10.12 -12.71
N ALA A 194 9.54 10.90 -12.64
CA ALA A 194 10.79 10.56 -13.28
C ALA A 194 11.44 9.35 -12.61
N PHE A 195 11.47 9.30 -11.27
CA PHE A 195 12.10 8.21 -10.52
C PHE A 195 11.44 6.86 -10.79
N PHE A 196 10.11 6.80 -10.68
CA PHE A 196 9.35 5.57 -10.90
C PHE A 196 9.01 5.30 -12.38
N GLY A 197 9.42 6.17 -13.30
CA GLY A 197 9.18 5.98 -14.74
C GLY A 197 7.72 6.08 -15.16
N PHE A 198 6.89 6.85 -14.46
CA PHE A 198 5.47 6.98 -14.78
C PHE A 198 5.23 7.76 -16.09
N THR A 199 4.85 7.06 -17.14
CA THR A 199 4.50 7.64 -18.45
C THR A 199 3.01 7.94 -18.60
N ASN A 200 2.14 7.24 -17.87
CA ASN A 200 0.68 7.41 -17.87
C ASN A 200 0.17 7.77 -16.47
N TRP A 201 0.51 8.95 -15.96
CA TRP A 201 0.06 9.39 -14.63
C TRP A 201 -1.41 9.84 -14.64
N PRO A 202 -2.26 9.47 -13.67
CA PRO A 202 -2.02 8.61 -12.50
C PRO A 202 -2.44 7.13 -12.70
N ASN A 203 -2.56 6.68 -13.94
CA ASN A 203 -3.11 5.35 -14.28
C ASN A 203 -2.05 4.23 -14.36
N GLY A 204 -0.77 4.57 -14.43
CA GLY A 204 0.33 3.61 -14.43
C GLY A 204 0.64 3.09 -13.04
N ILE A 205 1.16 1.87 -12.96
CA ILE A 205 1.69 1.25 -11.75
C ILE A 205 3.19 1.05 -11.97
N ALA A 206 3.99 1.38 -10.97
CA ALA A 206 5.42 1.07 -10.97
C ALA A 206 5.71 -0.06 -9.97
N HIS A 207 6.88 -0.67 -10.08
CA HIS A 207 7.25 -1.83 -9.25
C HIS A 207 8.63 -1.63 -8.63
N ILE A 208 8.74 -1.92 -7.34
CA ILE A 208 10.00 -1.96 -6.61
C ILE A 208 10.30 -3.42 -6.29
N ASP A 209 11.31 -3.99 -6.95
CA ASP A 209 11.84 -5.32 -6.59
C ASP A 209 12.85 -5.18 -5.44
N LEU A 210 12.54 -5.78 -4.30
CA LEU A 210 13.38 -5.81 -3.10
C LEU A 210 14.32 -7.04 -3.05
N GLY A 211 14.30 -7.91 -4.07
CA GLY A 211 14.99 -9.20 -4.10
C GLY A 211 14.07 -10.31 -3.61
N GLY A 212 13.15 -10.75 -4.48
CA GLY A 212 12.17 -11.80 -4.16
C GLY A 212 10.94 -11.32 -3.37
N ARG A 213 10.72 -10.00 -3.32
CA ARG A 213 9.56 -9.33 -2.73
C ARG A 213 9.25 -8.10 -3.56
N THR A 214 8.04 -8.00 -4.10
CA THR A 214 7.66 -6.90 -5.00
C THR A 214 6.71 -5.95 -4.29
N VAL A 215 7.01 -4.66 -4.37
CA VAL A 215 6.11 -3.60 -3.90
C VAL A 215 5.59 -2.82 -5.09
N ASP A 216 4.28 -2.86 -5.31
CA ASP A 216 3.58 -2.05 -6.31
C ASP A 216 3.43 -0.61 -5.81
N VAL A 217 3.76 0.36 -6.65
CA VAL A 217 3.63 1.80 -6.37
C VAL A 217 2.48 2.35 -7.19
N ILE A 218 1.44 2.83 -6.51
CA ILE A 218 0.14 3.14 -7.10
C ILE A 218 -0.17 4.64 -6.89
N PRO A 219 -0.24 5.45 -7.96
CA PRO A 219 -0.65 6.84 -7.86
C PRO A 219 -2.09 7.00 -7.36
N THR A 220 -2.23 7.78 -6.28
CA THR A 220 -3.48 8.01 -5.57
C THR A 220 -3.72 9.51 -5.33
N PRO A 221 -3.63 10.38 -6.35
CA PRO A 221 -3.90 11.80 -6.19
C PRO A 221 -5.32 12.04 -5.65
N GLY A 222 -5.45 13.10 -4.86
CA GLY A 222 -6.72 13.52 -4.25
C GLY A 222 -6.50 14.24 -2.93
N HIS A 223 -5.77 13.60 -2.01
CA HIS A 223 -5.25 14.27 -0.80
C HIS A 223 -4.18 15.29 -1.17
N ASN A 224 -3.25 14.87 -2.03
CA ASN A 224 -2.20 15.68 -2.59
C ASN A 224 -1.91 15.18 -4.02
N GLU A 225 -1.44 16.05 -4.92
CA GLU A 225 -1.15 15.66 -6.30
C GLU A 225 -0.01 14.64 -6.46
N THR A 226 0.90 14.55 -5.48
CA THR A 226 2.03 13.60 -5.48
C THR A 226 1.73 12.28 -4.79
N HIS A 227 0.50 12.08 -4.32
CA HIS A 227 0.19 10.97 -3.42
C HIS A 227 0.30 9.59 -4.10
N LEU A 228 0.89 8.64 -3.38
CA LEU A 228 1.17 7.26 -3.73
C LEU A 228 0.68 6.34 -2.60
N ALA A 229 0.20 5.16 -2.99
CA ALA A 229 0.05 4.03 -2.09
C ALA A 229 1.03 2.92 -2.49
N PHE A 230 1.44 2.10 -1.53
CA PHE A 230 2.36 0.99 -1.76
C PHE A 230 1.67 -0.32 -1.40
N TYR A 231 1.64 -1.29 -2.30
CA TYR A 231 1.08 -2.61 -2.04
C TYR A 231 2.19 -3.66 -2.03
N ASP A 232 2.31 -4.41 -0.94
CA ASP A 232 3.32 -5.44 -0.76
C ASP A 232 2.73 -6.83 -1.07
N ASP A 233 3.24 -7.48 -2.11
CA ASP A 233 2.74 -8.79 -2.58
C ASP A 233 2.90 -9.90 -1.53
N ARG A 234 3.96 -9.83 -0.74
CA ARG A 234 4.31 -10.80 0.30
C ARG A 234 3.30 -10.83 1.43
N THR A 235 2.94 -9.66 1.98
CA THR A 235 2.04 -9.58 3.15
C THR A 235 0.59 -9.30 2.76
N GLY A 236 0.33 -8.84 1.53
CA GLY A 236 -0.98 -8.36 1.11
C GLY A 236 -1.40 -7.08 1.82
N ILE A 237 -0.44 -6.27 2.30
CA ILE A 237 -0.73 -4.99 2.95
C ILE A 237 -0.72 -3.87 1.91
N LEU A 238 -1.72 -2.99 1.98
CA LEU A 238 -1.71 -1.70 1.30
C LEU A 238 -1.32 -0.60 2.30
N PHE A 239 -0.13 -0.02 2.12
CA PHE A 239 0.31 1.18 2.83
C PHE A 239 -0.29 2.39 2.11
N SER A 240 -1.34 2.96 2.69
CA SER A 240 -2.19 3.97 2.05
C SER A 240 -1.79 5.40 2.37
N GLY A 241 -0.87 5.66 3.31
CA GLY A 241 -0.59 7.02 3.75
C GLY A 241 -1.87 7.76 4.13
N ASP A 242 -2.04 8.96 3.61
CA ASP A 242 -3.17 9.84 3.91
C ASP A 242 -4.37 9.65 2.96
N PHE A 243 -4.31 8.63 2.10
CA PHE A 243 -5.40 8.25 1.20
C PHE A 243 -6.56 7.55 1.90
N LEU A 244 -6.27 6.69 2.88
CA LEU A 244 -7.32 6.01 3.65
C LEU A 244 -6.77 5.59 5.01
N MET A 245 -7.33 6.16 6.05
CA MET A 245 -6.84 6.03 7.42
C MET A 245 -7.94 6.41 8.41
N PRO A 246 -7.87 5.93 9.68
CA PRO A 246 -8.78 6.31 10.76
C PRO A 246 -8.55 7.74 11.25
N ALA A 247 -8.77 8.70 10.35
CA ALA A 247 -8.44 10.11 10.56
C ALA A 247 -9.35 11.05 9.74
N ARG A 248 -9.05 12.34 9.78
CA ARG A 248 -9.57 13.33 8.84
C ARG A 248 -8.83 13.16 7.51
N LEU A 249 -9.55 12.70 6.49
CA LEU A 249 -9.06 12.68 5.11
C LEU A 249 -9.18 14.09 4.56
N LEU A 250 -8.05 14.78 4.44
CA LEU A 250 -7.98 16.11 3.85
C LEU A 250 -8.07 15.98 2.33
N ILE A 251 -8.94 16.78 1.72
CA ILE A 251 -9.27 16.68 0.29
C ILE A 251 -8.83 17.95 -0.43
N ASP A 252 -7.86 17.81 -1.32
CA ASP A 252 -7.46 18.84 -2.30
C ASP A 252 -8.32 18.72 -3.57
N ASP A 253 -8.43 17.50 -4.12
CA ASP A 253 -9.21 17.21 -5.33
C ASP A 253 -10.11 15.97 -5.11
N ALA A 254 -11.40 16.21 -4.87
CA ALA A 254 -12.38 15.17 -4.60
C ALA A 254 -12.60 14.22 -5.80
N ALA A 255 -12.51 14.74 -7.03
CA ALA A 255 -12.72 13.93 -8.22
C ALA A 255 -11.54 12.97 -8.44
N ALA A 256 -10.32 13.49 -8.36
CA ALA A 256 -9.11 12.67 -8.41
C ALA A 256 -9.09 11.62 -7.29
N TYR A 257 -9.49 12.01 -6.06
CA TYR A 257 -9.56 11.10 -4.91
C TYR A 257 -10.51 9.93 -5.16
N ARG A 258 -11.72 10.22 -5.66
CA ARG A 258 -12.70 9.18 -6.01
C ARG A 258 -12.18 8.24 -7.08
N GLU A 259 -11.57 8.76 -8.14
CA GLU A 259 -10.98 7.93 -9.20
C GLU A 259 -9.81 7.09 -8.69
N SER A 260 -9.00 7.62 -7.76
CA SER A 260 -7.95 6.86 -7.07
C SER A 260 -8.53 5.70 -6.26
N ALA A 261 -9.66 5.90 -5.57
CA ALA A 261 -10.35 4.82 -4.86
C ALA A 261 -10.83 3.72 -5.80
N LEU A 262 -11.44 4.09 -6.93
CA LEU A 262 -11.88 3.12 -7.94
C LEU A 262 -10.72 2.32 -8.53
N ARG A 263 -9.58 2.98 -8.81
CA ARG A 263 -8.37 2.30 -9.31
C ARG A 263 -7.81 1.30 -8.29
N ILE A 264 -7.72 1.64 -7.01
CA ILE A 264 -7.25 0.69 -5.99
C ILE A 264 -8.25 -0.47 -5.84
N ILE A 265 -9.57 -0.20 -5.85
CA ILE A 265 -10.59 -1.25 -5.77
C ILE A 265 -10.44 -2.26 -6.90
N ASP A 266 -10.26 -1.79 -8.14
CA ASP A 266 -10.04 -2.68 -9.28
C ASP A 266 -8.70 -3.42 -9.18
N PHE A 267 -7.62 -2.72 -8.80
CA PHE A 267 -6.30 -3.33 -8.59
C PHE A 267 -6.36 -4.47 -7.56
N LEU A 268 -7.07 -4.28 -6.45
CA LEU A 268 -7.22 -5.27 -5.39
C LEU A 268 -8.31 -6.31 -5.66
N ARG A 269 -9.04 -6.23 -6.78
CA ARG A 269 -10.17 -7.13 -7.09
C ARG A 269 -9.77 -8.60 -7.09
N THR A 270 -8.57 -8.89 -7.61
CA THR A 270 -8.05 -10.25 -7.73
C THR A 270 -6.87 -10.51 -6.79
N ARG A 271 -6.47 -9.54 -5.96
CA ARG A 271 -5.29 -9.64 -5.09
C ARG A 271 -5.69 -9.85 -3.63
N PRO A 272 -4.92 -10.61 -2.85
CA PRO A 272 -5.15 -10.71 -1.41
C PRO A 272 -5.03 -9.33 -0.75
N LEU A 273 -5.75 -9.13 0.35
CA LEU A 273 -5.64 -7.91 1.14
C LEU A 273 -5.76 -8.30 2.61
N SER A 274 -4.64 -8.23 3.32
CA SER A 274 -4.58 -8.49 4.76
C SER A 274 -5.06 -7.26 5.52
N HIS A 275 -4.46 -6.10 5.24
CA HIS A 275 -4.75 -4.83 5.90
C HIS A 275 -4.56 -3.64 4.95
N ILE A 276 -5.24 -2.54 5.26
CA ILE A 276 -4.89 -1.20 4.77
C ILE A 276 -4.34 -0.43 5.97
N LEU A 277 -3.10 0.07 5.87
CA LEU A 277 -2.41 0.78 6.94
C LEU A 277 -2.07 2.20 6.49
N GLY A 278 -2.58 3.19 7.23
CA GLY A 278 -2.50 4.62 6.88
C GLY A 278 -1.29 5.38 7.42
N GLY A 279 -1.28 6.70 7.22
CA GLY A 279 -0.22 7.59 7.69
C GLY A 279 -0.28 7.86 9.20
N HIS A 280 -1.47 8.02 9.76
CA HIS A 280 -1.69 8.30 11.18
C HIS A 280 -3.11 7.94 11.62
N ILE A 281 -3.39 8.13 12.91
CA ILE A 281 -4.71 7.88 13.51
C ILE A 281 -5.12 9.13 14.28
N GLU A 282 -6.24 9.73 13.88
CA GLU A 282 -6.77 10.90 14.56
C GLU A 282 -8.12 10.62 15.23
N LEU A 283 -8.69 9.42 15.03
CA LEU A 283 -9.94 9.01 15.62
C LEU A 283 -9.72 8.11 16.83
N ASN A 284 -10.60 8.23 17.82
CA ASN A 284 -10.75 7.20 18.85
C ASN A 284 -11.67 6.06 18.38
N GLN A 285 -11.79 5.01 19.18
CA GLN A 285 -12.65 3.84 18.90
C GLN A 285 -14.14 4.18 18.70
N ALA A 286 -14.59 5.34 19.16
CA ALA A 286 -15.96 5.84 18.92
C ALA A 286 -16.07 6.69 17.63
N GLY A 287 -15.03 6.68 16.78
CA GLY A 287 -14.94 7.45 15.54
C GLY A 287 -14.93 8.96 15.75
N ARG A 288 -14.56 9.45 16.95
CA ARG A 288 -14.49 10.88 17.26
C ARG A 288 -13.04 11.37 17.10
N PRO A 289 -12.83 12.54 16.47
CA PRO A 289 -11.47 13.04 16.30
C PRO A 289 -10.91 13.57 17.61
N TYR A 290 -9.62 13.34 17.83
CA TYR A 290 -8.87 14.06 18.85
C TYR A 290 -8.77 15.55 18.48
N ARG A 291 -8.55 16.38 19.51
CA ARG A 291 -8.29 17.81 19.29
C ARG A 291 -7.02 17.93 18.43
N PHE A 292 -7.04 18.84 17.47
CA PHE A 292 -5.83 19.16 16.71
C PHE A 292 -4.70 19.57 17.67
N GLY A 293 -3.49 19.04 17.45
CA GLY A 293 -2.34 19.25 18.33
C GLY A 293 -2.40 18.47 19.66
N SER A 294 -3.16 17.38 19.77
CA SER A 294 -3.19 16.57 20.98
C SER A 294 -2.00 15.59 21.01
N HIS A 295 -1.30 15.52 22.13
CA HIS A 295 -0.23 14.55 22.36
C HIS A 295 -0.69 13.32 23.18
N TYR A 296 -2.01 13.17 23.38
CA TYR A 296 -2.58 12.11 24.20
C TYR A 296 -3.80 11.47 23.52
N HIS A 297 -3.66 10.22 23.07
CA HIS A 297 -4.63 9.50 22.25
C HIS A 297 -5.20 8.26 22.98
N PRO A 298 -5.93 8.41 24.09
CA PRO A 298 -6.50 7.27 24.80
C PRO A 298 -7.66 6.64 24.03
N ASN A 299 -7.68 5.31 23.95
CA ASN A 299 -8.67 4.53 23.18
C ASN A 299 -8.63 4.89 21.68
N GLU A 300 -7.43 5.03 21.13
CA GLU A 300 -7.18 5.23 19.70
C GLU A 300 -7.85 4.14 18.85
N HIS A 301 -8.35 4.54 17.68
CA HIS A 301 -8.88 3.58 16.71
C HIS A 301 -7.78 2.59 16.31
N ARG A 302 -8.18 1.41 15.83
CA ARG A 302 -7.22 0.45 15.26
C ARG A 302 -6.58 1.03 14.00
N LEU A 303 -5.28 0.75 13.77
CA LEU A 303 -4.59 1.22 12.57
C LEU A 303 -5.17 0.58 11.32
N GLU A 304 -5.41 -0.73 11.40
CA GLU A 304 -5.83 -1.55 10.30
C GLU A 304 -7.26 -1.27 9.87
N LEU A 305 -7.40 -0.95 8.60
CA LEU A 305 -8.67 -0.89 7.88
C LEU A 305 -8.81 -2.11 6.97
N ALA A 306 -10.05 -2.39 6.56
CA ALA A 306 -10.41 -3.55 5.76
C ALA A 306 -10.84 -3.15 4.34
N ARG A 307 -10.99 -4.16 3.49
CA ARG A 307 -11.53 -4.00 2.13
C ARG A 307 -12.86 -3.23 2.10
N ALA A 308 -13.72 -3.47 3.09
CA ALA A 308 -15.02 -2.82 3.20
C ALA A 308 -14.89 -1.29 3.27
N ASP A 309 -13.89 -0.79 4.01
CA ASP A 309 -13.63 0.64 4.18
C ASP A 309 -13.25 1.30 2.85
N LEU A 310 -12.36 0.64 2.10
CA LEU A 310 -11.97 1.08 0.77
C LEU A 310 -13.16 1.07 -0.21
N THR A 311 -13.94 -0.01 -0.23
CA THR A 311 -15.08 -0.13 -1.16
C THR A 311 -16.21 0.85 -0.87
N ALA A 312 -16.31 1.35 0.37
CA ALA A 312 -17.28 2.37 0.75
C ALA A 312 -16.85 3.79 0.32
N LEU A 313 -15.55 4.02 0.09
CA LEU A 313 -14.98 5.35 -0.15
C LEU A 313 -15.54 6.07 -1.39
N PRO A 314 -15.72 5.43 -2.57
CA PRO A 314 -16.29 6.13 -3.73
C PRO A 314 -17.71 6.69 -3.47
N ALA A 315 -18.57 5.91 -2.81
CA ALA A 315 -19.91 6.36 -2.44
C ALA A 315 -19.87 7.48 -1.39
N ALA A 316 -18.86 7.49 -0.51
CA ALA A 316 -18.64 8.56 0.43
C ALA A 316 -18.30 9.90 -0.28
N PHE A 317 -17.49 9.84 -1.34
CA PHE A 317 -17.17 11.00 -2.18
C PHE A 317 -18.35 11.48 -3.03
N GLU A 318 -19.20 10.58 -3.54
CA GLU A 318 -20.41 10.97 -4.26
C GLU A 318 -21.40 11.77 -3.39
N ARG A 319 -21.41 11.48 -2.08
CA ARG A 319 -22.26 12.18 -1.10
C ARG A 319 -21.55 13.35 -0.43
N PHE A 320 -20.28 13.59 -0.72
CA PHE A 320 -19.51 14.64 -0.08
C PHE A 320 -19.99 16.01 -0.56
N ASN A 321 -20.46 16.83 0.38
CA ASN A 321 -20.98 18.17 0.10
C ASN A 321 -19.90 19.21 -0.22
N GLY A 322 -18.63 18.80 -0.29
CA GLY A 322 -17.49 19.67 -0.53
C GLY A 322 -16.90 20.32 0.73
N PHE A 323 -17.44 20.12 1.93
CA PHE A 323 -16.96 20.76 3.16
C PHE A 323 -16.59 19.74 4.23
N TYR A 324 -17.57 18.91 4.62
CA TYR A 324 -17.44 18.00 5.74
C TYR A 324 -18.44 16.85 5.63
N ALA A 325 -17.97 15.61 5.82
CA ALA A 325 -18.81 14.44 6.03
C ALA A 325 -18.12 13.46 6.99
N ARG A 326 -18.90 12.81 7.86
CA ARG A 326 -18.38 11.87 8.86
C ARG A 326 -18.87 10.45 8.61
N TYR A 327 -17.94 9.51 8.67
CA TYR A 327 -18.14 8.07 8.56
C TYR A 327 -17.59 7.38 9.81
N PRO A 328 -17.88 6.08 10.03
CA PRO A 328 -17.38 5.37 11.22
C PRO A 328 -15.86 5.42 11.36
N ASN A 329 -15.16 5.24 10.24
CA ASN A 329 -13.71 5.04 10.21
C ASN A 329 -12.94 6.22 9.61
N TYR A 330 -13.59 7.32 9.22
CA TYR A 330 -12.90 8.50 8.69
C TYR A 330 -13.83 9.72 8.64
N ILE A 331 -13.22 10.89 8.49
CA ILE A 331 -13.92 12.16 8.27
C ILE A 331 -13.42 12.76 6.96
N LEU A 332 -14.30 13.02 6.00
CA LEU A 332 -13.97 13.77 4.80
C LEU A 332 -14.02 15.27 5.12
N THR A 333 -12.97 16.01 4.76
CA THR A 333 -12.93 17.46 4.97
C THR A 333 -12.14 18.17 3.88
N ASN A 334 -12.66 19.28 3.37
CA ASN A 334 -11.93 20.14 2.45
C ASN A 334 -11.49 21.41 3.22
N PRO A 335 -10.20 21.52 3.62
CA PRO A 335 -9.75 22.61 4.47
C PRO A 335 -9.91 23.99 3.79
N ILE A 336 -9.68 24.07 2.48
CA ILE A 336 -9.77 25.33 1.73
C ILE A 336 -11.22 25.82 1.68
N HIS A 337 -12.17 24.94 1.36
CA HIS A 337 -13.59 25.29 1.37
C HIS A 337 -14.07 25.68 2.77
N ASN A 338 -13.62 24.97 3.82
CA ASN A 338 -13.97 25.29 5.20
C ASN A 338 -13.44 26.67 5.63
N ILE A 339 -12.19 27.00 5.31
CA ILE A 339 -11.61 28.32 5.58
C ILE A 339 -12.35 29.41 4.79
N ALA A 340 -12.66 29.17 3.51
CA ALA A 340 -13.39 30.13 2.69
C ALA A 340 -14.81 30.40 3.23
N ALA A 341 -15.53 29.36 3.67
CA ALA A 341 -16.85 29.51 4.29
C ALA A 341 -16.79 30.30 5.61
N LEU A 342 -15.76 30.05 6.43
CA LEU A 342 -15.54 30.80 7.67
C LEU A 342 -15.26 32.28 7.37
N ALA A 343 -14.35 32.56 6.42
CA ALA A 343 -14.02 33.92 6.02
C ALA A 343 -15.26 34.67 5.47
N PHE A 344 -16.05 34.02 4.61
CA PHE A 344 -17.30 34.58 4.10
C PHE A 344 -18.29 34.91 5.23
N THR A 345 -18.44 34.01 6.20
CA THR A 345 -19.32 34.21 7.36
C THR A 345 -18.88 35.40 8.20
N VAL A 346 -17.57 35.54 8.45
CA VAL A 346 -17.01 36.69 9.19
C VAL A 346 -17.28 38.00 8.44
N ILE A 347 -17.02 38.05 7.13
CA ILE A 347 -17.27 39.24 6.30
C ILE A 347 -18.75 39.61 6.32
N LEU A 348 -19.65 38.64 6.22
CA LEU A 348 -21.10 38.85 6.27
C LEU A 348 -21.54 39.44 7.63
N VAL A 349 -21.07 38.87 8.74
CA VAL A 349 -21.38 39.36 10.09
C VAL A 349 -20.88 40.80 10.27
N LEU A 350 -19.64 41.09 9.86
CA LEU A 350 -19.07 42.44 9.93
C LEU A 350 -19.86 43.44 9.08
N SER A 351 -20.29 43.03 7.88
CA SER A 351 -21.10 43.87 6.99
C SER A 351 -22.48 44.19 7.58
N ILE A 352 -23.13 43.20 8.19
CA ILE A 352 -24.42 43.39 8.89
C ILE A 352 -24.24 44.33 10.09
N ALA A 353 -23.18 44.15 10.88
CA ALA A 353 -22.88 45.02 12.02
C ALA A 353 -22.62 46.46 11.58
N ALA A 354 -21.79 46.66 10.54
CA ALA A 354 -21.51 47.97 9.96
C ALA A 354 -22.79 48.65 9.42
N PHE A 355 -23.64 47.90 8.72
CA PHE A 355 -24.93 48.41 8.25
C PHE A 355 -25.87 48.81 9.40
N GLY A 356 -25.91 48.01 10.47
CA GLY A 356 -26.65 48.31 11.69
C GLY A 356 -26.18 49.61 12.35
N LEU A 357 -24.85 49.75 12.53
CA LEU A 357 -24.22 50.96 13.06
C LEU A 357 -24.49 52.19 12.19
N TYR A 358 -24.38 52.05 10.86
CA TYR A 358 -24.69 53.11 9.90
C TYR A 358 -26.16 53.55 10.00
N ARG A 359 -27.11 52.60 10.12
CA ARG A 359 -28.53 52.93 10.31
C ARG A 359 -28.80 53.63 11.63
N LEU A 360 -28.17 53.20 12.72
CA LEU A 360 -28.29 53.86 14.03
C LEU A 360 -27.74 55.28 13.99
N TRP A 361 -26.57 55.47 13.37
CA TRP A 361 -25.95 56.78 13.19
C TRP A 361 -26.87 57.72 12.37
N ARG A 362 -27.39 57.26 11.23
CA ARG A 362 -28.36 58.06 10.44
C ARG A 362 -29.61 58.43 11.23
N ARG A 363 -30.18 57.49 11.99
CA ARG A 363 -31.38 57.76 12.82
C ARG A 363 -31.10 58.78 13.91
N ARG A 364 -29.93 58.76 14.54
CA ARG A 364 -29.53 59.78 15.53
C ARG A 364 -29.39 61.15 14.89
N ARG A 365 -28.72 61.23 13.72
CA ARG A 365 -28.52 62.48 12.99
C ARG A 365 -29.83 63.13 12.54
N ALA A 366 -30.82 62.32 12.16
CA ALA A 366 -32.15 62.79 11.78
C ALA A 366 -33.03 63.22 12.97
N ARG A 367 -32.65 62.91 14.22
CA ARG A 367 -33.35 63.37 15.44
C ARG A 367 -32.71 64.62 16.06
N SER A 368 -31.51 64.98 15.62
CA SER A 368 -30.75 66.15 16.08
C SER A 368 -30.89 67.37 15.16
N VAL A 369 -31.74 67.27 14.13
CA VAL A 369 -32.23 68.34 13.26
C VAL A 369 -33.73 68.43 13.51
#